data_AF-A0A533V9I0-F1
#
_entry.id   AF-A0A533V9I0-F1
#
_cell.length_a   1.000
_cell.length_b   1.000
_cell.length_c   1.000
_cell.angle_alpha   90.00
_cell.angle_beta   90.00
_cell.angle_gamma   90.00
#
_symmetry.space_group_name_H-M   'P 1'
#
loop_
_entity.id
_entity.type
_entity.pdbx_description
1 polymer ?
#
loop_
_entity_poly.entity_id
_entity_poly.type
_entity_poly.pdbx_seq_one_letter_code
_entity_poly.pdbx_strand_id
1 'polypeptide(L)'
;MTEVGLAEYFGMGEAIGIIATLFVILYFSRKQMETLSLDIETKILSDLDEKLREITVMGIERPELIRVVSKVESDWSSEVAYSYHILFTFAHVFHMRKRKVLSDNEWIGWLRWMKSAFEQGTINEIWKSKIEMEKWFDPAFQEFIDKELIPLRKK
;
A
#
# COMPACT_ATOMS: atom_id res chain seq x y z
N MET A 1 35.21 58.01 -14.16
CA MET A 1 34.44 56.97 -14.89
C MET A 1 34.61 55.60 -14.22
N THR A 2 34.36 55.51 -12.91
CA THR A 2 34.50 54.28 -12.10
C THR A 2 33.21 53.90 -11.37
N GLU A 3 32.18 54.75 -11.43
CA GLU A 3 30.91 54.56 -10.71
C GLU A 3 29.88 53.74 -11.51
N VAL A 4 30.02 53.67 -12.85
CA VAL A 4 29.07 52.97 -13.73
C VAL A 4 29.18 51.43 -13.62
N GLY A 5 30.38 50.90 -13.35
CA GLY A 5 30.61 49.46 -13.27
C GLY A 5 30.14 48.78 -11.98
N LEU A 6 30.00 49.52 -10.87
CA LEU A 6 29.47 48.97 -9.61
C LEU A 6 27.94 48.87 -9.63
N ALA A 7 27.25 49.87 -10.20
CA ALA A 7 25.79 49.87 -10.29
C ALA A 7 25.25 48.73 -11.17
N GLU A 8 25.90 48.43 -12.29
CA GLU A 8 25.55 47.29 -13.15
C GLU A 8 25.83 45.94 -12.47
N TYR A 9 26.90 45.84 -11.66
CA TYR A 9 27.22 44.64 -10.90
C TYR A 9 26.19 44.35 -9.79
N PHE A 10 25.70 45.40 -9.12
CA PHE A 10 24.61 45.28 -8.14
C PHE A 10 23.29 44.86 -8.79
N GLY A 11 22.94 45.42 -9.97
CA GLY A 11 21.75 45.01 -10.73
C GLY A 11 21.82 43.57 -11.24
N MET A 12 23.00 43.10 -11.68
CA MET A 12 23.20 41.69 -12.06
C MET A 12 23.12 40.74 -10.86
N GLY A 13 23.67 41.13 -9.71
CA GLY A 13 23.58 40.35 -8.46
C GLY A 13 22.15 40.23 -7.94
N GLU A 14 21.37 41.30 -8.03
CA GLU A 14 19.96 41.31 -7.65
C GLU A 14 19.12 40.40 -8.55
N ALA A 15 19.33 40.47 -9.88
CA ALA A 15 18.67 39.59 -10.83
C ALA A 15 19.00 38.10 -10.57
N ILE A 16 20.26 37.76 -10.29
CA ILE A 16 20.67 36.40 -9.93
C ILE A 16 20.00 35.94 -8.63
N GLY A 17 19.92 36.82 -7.61
CA GLY A 17 19.22 36.55 -6.36
C GLY A 17 17.75 36.22 -6.57
N ILE A 18 17.04 37.02 -7.36
CA ILE A 18 15.63 36.79 -7.70
C ILE A 18 15.44 35.46 -8.44
N ILE A 19 16.29 35.17 -9.44
CA ILE A 19 16.22 33.92 -10.21
C ILE A 19 16.46 32.70 -9.28
N ALA A 20 17.44 32.78 -8.39
CA ALA A 20 17.73 31.70 -7.44
C ALA A 20 16.56 31.46 -6.48
N THR A 21 15.96 32.52 -5.94
CA THR A 21 14.79 32.41 -5.06
C THR A 21 13.59 31.81 -5.80
N LEU A 22 13.31 32.25 -7.03
CA LEU A 22 12.23 31.68 -7.85
C LEU A 22 12.47 30.19 -8.13
N PHE A 23 13.70 29.79 -8.42
CA PHE A 23 14.04 28.39 -8.65
C PHE A 23 13.79 27.53 -7.40
N VAL A 24 14.19 28.02 -6.23
CA VAL A 24 13.94 27.34 -4.94
C VAL A 24 12.43 27.21 -4.67
N ILE A 25 11.66 28.28 -4.87
CA ILE A 25 10.20 28.26 -4.66
C ILE A 25 9.53 27.27 -5.61
N LEU A 26 9.88 27.29 -6.90
CA LEU A 26 9.31 26.37 -7.89
C LEU A 26 9.68 24.91 -7.59
N TYR A 27 10.91 24.65 -7.15
CA TYR A 27 11.35 23.32 -6.75
C TYR A 27 10.55 22.80 -5.55
N PHE A 28 10.42 23.60 -4.49
CA PHE A 28 9.64 23.22 -3.32
C PHE A 28 8.14 23.10 -3.63
N SER A 29 7.59 23.97 -4.48
CA SER A 29 6.19 23.90 -4.93
C SER A 29 5.92 22.62 -5.69
N ARG A 30 6.78 22.23 -6.64
CA ARG A 30 6.66 20.94 -7.33
C ARG A 30 6.74 19.76 -6.36
N LYS A 31 7.74 19.77 -5.47
CA LYS A 31 7.90 18.72 -4.45
C LYS A 31 6.69 18.61 -3.53
N GLN A 32 6.10 19.73 -3.12
CA GLN A 32 4.88 19.76 -2.30
C GLN A 32 3.68 19.24 -3.06
N MET A 33 3.50 19.61 -4.34
CA MET A 33 2.41 19.10 -5.17
C MET A 33 2.52 17.60 -5.42
N GLU A 34 3.72 17.08 -5.67
CA GLU A 34 3.97 15.64 -5.79
C GLU A 34 3.65 14.90 -4.49
N THR A 35 4.08 15.45 -3.34
CA THR A 35 3.79 14.87 -2.02
C THR A 35 2.28 14.87 -1.74
N LEU A 36 1.61 16.00 -1.99
CA LEU A 36 0.16 16.12 -1.82
C LEU A 36 -0.61 15.15 -2.74
N SER A 37 -0.14 14.96 -3.98
CA SER A 37 -0.73 14.00 -4.91
C SER A 37 -0.61 12.57 -4.38
N LEU A 38 0.56 12.19 -3.85
CA LEU A 38 0.78 10.88 -3.23
C LEU A 38 -0.07 10.69 -1.97
N ASP A 39 -0.21 11.73 -1.14
CA ASP A 39 -1.04 11.69 0.06
C ASP A 39 -2.53 11.52 -0.29
N ILE A 40 -3.02 12.21 -1.32
CA ILE A 40 -4.40 12.08 -1.81
C ILE A 40 -4.62 10.68 -2.38
N GLU A 41 -3.71 10.18 -3.23
CA GLU A 41 -3.80 8.84 -3.79
C GLU A 41 -3.81 7.77 -2.69
N THR A 42 -2.91 7.89 -1.71
CA THR A 42 -2.84 6.99 -0.56
C THR A 42 -4.12 7.01 0.24
N LYS A 43 -4.69 8.21 0.46
CA LYS A 43 -5.97 8.36 1.17
C LYS A 43 -7.11 7.70 0.41
N ILE A 44 -7.26 7.96 -0.89
CA ILE A 44 -8.31 7.35 -1.72
C ILE A 44 -8.22 5.83 -1.66
N LEU A 45 -7.01 5.29 -1.78
CA LEU A 45 -6.80 3.84 -1.74
C LEU A 45 -7.05 3.26 -0.35
N SER A 46 -6.68 3.98 0.71
CA SER A 46 -7.03 3.62 2.08
C SER A 46 -8.54 3.61 2.32
N ASP A 47 -9.27 4.61 1.82
CA ASP A 47 -10.73 4.71 1.93
C ASP A 47 -11.41 3.56 1.16
N LEU A 48 -10.89 3.20 -0.02
CA LEU A 48 -11.36 2.05 -0.80
C LEU A 48 -11.10 0.72 -0.08
N ASP A 49 -9.92 0.54 0.51
CA ASP A 49 -9.58 -0.64 1.30
C ASP A 49 -10.45 -0.74 2.56
N GLU A 50 -10.80 0.38 3.19
CA GLU A 50 -11.75 0.42 4.30
C GLU A 50 -13.17 0.02 3.86
N LYS A 51 -13.62 0.47 2.70
CA LYS A 51 -14.91 0.03 2.13
C LYS A 51 -14.92 -1.46 1.80
N LEU A 52 -13.80 -1.99 1.28
CA LEU A 52 -13.64 -3.43 1.05
C LEU A 52 -13.67 -4.22 2.36
N ARG A 53 -13.03 -3.70 3.42
CA ARG A 53 -13.08 -4.28 4.76
C ARG A 53 -14.50 -4.29 5.33
N GLU A 54 -15.27 -3.22 5.18
CA GLU A 54 -16.69 -3.16 5.60
C GLU A 54 -17.52 -4.25 4.91
N ILE A 55 -17.36 -4.41 3.58
CA ILE A 55 -18.04 -5.46 2.80
C ILE A 55 -17.62 -6.85 3.28
N THR A 56 -16.32 -7.04 3.54
CA THR A 56 -15.76 -8.32 4.01
C THR A 56 -16.31 -8.70 5.39
N VAL A 57 -16.34 -7.75 6.33
CA VAL A 57 -16.89 -7.95 7.67
C VAL A 57 -18.38 -8.29 7.60
N MET A 58 -19.14 -7.57 6.76
CA MET A 58 -20.55 -7.89 6.53
C MET A 58 -20.76 -9.30 5.96
N GLY A 59 -19.89 -9.74 5.04
CA GLY A 59 -19.89 -11.09 4.52
C GLY A 59 -19.52 -12.16 5.55
N ILE A 60 -18.68 -11.84 6.54
CA ILE A 60 -18.33 -12.76 7.64
C ILE A 60 -19.45 -12.87 8.66
N GLU A 61 -20.06 -11.75 9.05
CA GLU A 61 -21.19 -11.73 9.98
C GLU A 61 -22.46 -12.34 9.38
N ARG A 62 -22.60 -12.24 8.06
CA ARG A 62 -23.72 -12.79 7.29
C ARG A 62 -23.21 -13.57 6.07
N PRO A 63 -22.68 -14.80 6.27
CA PRO A 63 -22.14 -15.62 5.20
C PRO A 63 -23.13 -15.83 4.04
N GLU A 64 -24.44 -15.82 4.31
CA GLU A 64 -25.48 -15.92 3.29
C GLU A 64 -25.50 -14.75 2.29
N LEU A 65 -24.88 -13.61 2.60
CA LEU A 65 -24.75 -12.48 1.68
C LEU A 65 -23.63 -12.70 0.66
N ILE A 66 -22.67 -13.59 0.93
CA ILE A 66 -21.55 -13.81 0.00
C ILE A 66 -22.00 -14.36 -1.35
N ARG A 67 -23.16 -15.02 -1.39
CA ARG A 67 -23.84 -15.47 -2.62
C ARG A 67 -24.15 -14.34 -3.62
N VAL A 68 -24.21 -13.09 -3.14
CA VAL A 68 -24.39 -11.91 -4.00
C VAL A 68 -23.14 -11.69 -4.86
N VAL A 69 -21.96 -11.95 -4.30
CA VAL A 69 -20.68 -11.79 -5.00
C VAL A 69 -20.29 -13.09 -5.70
N SER A 70 -20.55 -14.24 -5.10
CA SER A 70 -20.17 -15.54 -5.65
C SER A 70 -21.08 -16.67 -5.16
N LYS A 71 -21.73 -17.35 -6.10
CA LYS A 71 -22.61 -18.51 -5.83
C LYS A 71 -21.84 -19.80 -5.56
N VAL A 72 -20.56 -19.85 -5.90
CA VAL A 72 -19.68 -21.02 -5.67
C VAL A 72 -19.13 -21.01 -4.24
N GLU A 73 -19.06 -19.82 -3.64
CA GLU A 73 -18.43 -19.55 -2.36
C GLU A 73 -19.45 -19.35 -1.22
N SER A 74 -20.73 -19.66 -1.46
CA SER A 74 -21.83 -19.40 -0.50
C SER A 74 -21.82 -20.24 0.78
N ASP A 75 -20.94 -21.25 0.85
CA ASP A 75 -20.83 -22.18 1.98
C ASP A 75 -19.48 -22.06 2.70
N TRP A 76 -18.85 -20.87 2.69
CA TRP A 76 -17.61 -20.67 3.45
C TRP A 76 -17.81 -20.98 4.93
N SER A 77 -16.94 -21.83 5.47
CA SER A 77 -16.84 -21.96 6.92
C SER A 77 -16.35 -20.65 7.52
N SER A 78 -16.69 -20.39 8.78
CA SER A 78 -16.21 -19.20 9.50
C SER A 78 -14.69 -19.06 9.47
N GLU A 79 -13.96 -20.18 9.43
CA GLU A 79 -12.49 -20.22 9.30
C GLU A 79 -12.01 -19.71 7.93
N VAL A 80 -12.68 -20.09 6.83
CA VAL A 80 -12.35 -19.60 5.49
C VAL A 80 -12.66 -18.11 5.38
N ALA A 81 -13.83 -17.68 5.87
CA ALA A 81 -14.23 -16.28 5.86
C ALA A 81 -13.26 -15.42 6.69
N TYR A 82 -12.83 -15.90 7.86
CA TYR A 82 -11.81 -15.25 8.68
C TYR A 82 -10.43 -15.22 7.99
N SER A 83 -10.07 -16.27 7.25
CA SER A 83 -8.83 -16.29 6.48
C SER A 83 -8.81 -15.24 5.37
N TYR A 84 -9.93 -15.03 4.67
CA TYR A 84 -10.06 -13.92 3.72
C TYR A 84 -9.84 -12.57 4.41
N HIS A 85 -10.41 -12.35 5.60
CA HIS A 85 -10.19 -11.12 6.35
C HIS A 85 -8.72 -10.85 6.67
N ILE A 86 -8.00 -11.89 7.15
CA ILE A 86 -6.58 -11.77 7.42
C ILE A 86 -5.79 -11.51 6.13
N LEU A 87 -6.10 -12.21 5.04
CA LEU A 87 -5.42 -12.04 3.76
C LEU A 87 -5.65 -10.65 3.16
N PHE A 88 -6.87 -10.09 3.23
CA PHE A 88 -7.14 -8.70 2.82
C PHE A 88 -6.35 -7.70 3.67
N THR A 89 -6.21 -7.96 4.97
CA THR A 89 -5.37 -7.13 5.85
C THR A 89 -3.89 -7.20 5.43
N PHE A 90 -3.38 -8.40 5.12
CA PHE A 90 -2.01 -8.58 4.65
C PHE A 90 -1.77 -7.92 3.29
N ALA A 91 -2.73 -8.01 2.36
CA ALA A 91 -2.67 -7.34 1.06
C ALA A 91 -2.61 -5.82 1.23
N HIS A 92 -3.44 -5.25 2.10
CA HIS A 92 -3.42 -3.82 2.41
C HIS A 92 -2.05 -3.38 2.94
N VAL A 93 -1.49 -4.10 3.92
CA VAL A 93 -0.16 -3.82 4.48
C VAL A 93 0.94 -3.95 3.41
N PHE A 94 0.87 -4.95 2.54
CA PHE A 94 1.78 -5.11 1.42
C PHE A 94 1.72 -3.91 0.46
N HIS A 95 0.53 -3.43 0.11
CA HIS A 95 0.37 -2.26 -0.76
C HIS A 95 0.85 -0.96 -0.10
N MET A 96 0.57 -0.77 1.20
CA MET A 96 1.11 0.35 1.98
C MET A 96 2.64 0.34 1.98
N ARG A 97 3.26 -0.84 2.03
CA ARG A 97 4.72 -0.95 1.90
C ARG A 97 5.21 -0.59 0.50
N LYS A 98 4.55 -1.07 -0.56
CA LYS A 98 4.90 -0.75 -1.95
C LYS A 98 4.80 0.74 -2.25
N ARG A 99 3.82 1.43 -1.65
CA ARG A 99 3.62 2.88 -1.74
C ARG A 99 4.57 3.69 -0.85
N LYS A 100 5.47 3.03 -0.10
CA LYS A 100 6.43 3.65 0.83
C LYS A 100 5.77 4.44 1.97
N VAL A 101 4.56 4.06 2.35
CA VAL A 101 3.82 4.64 3.48
C VAL A 101 4.26 4.00 4.80
N LEU A 102 4.46 2.68 4.80
CA LEU A 102 4.96 1.93 5.95
C LEU A 102 6.47 2.11 6.13
N SER A 103 6.87 2.51 7.34
CA SER A 103 8.28 2.54 7.74
C SER A 103 8.90 1.13 7.76
N ASP A 104 10.23 1.06 7.72
CA ASP A 104 10.94 -0.21 7.74
C ASP A 104 10.67 -1.00 9.04
N ASN A 105 10.57 -0.31 10.17
CA ASN A 105 10.32 -0.94 11.47
C ASN A 105 8.89 -1.52 11.55
N GLU A 106 7.89 -0.78 11.08
CA GLU A 106 6.51 -1.29 11.02
C GLU A 106 6.41 -2.49 10.08
N TRP A 107 7.05 -2.40 8.90
CA TRP A 107 7.09 -3.50 7.95
C TRP A 107 7.69 -4.77 8.55
N ILE A 108 8.79 -4.68 9.32
CA ILE A 108 9.40 -5.84 9.98
C ILE A 108 8.41 -6.52 10.93
N GLY A 109 7.67 -5.73 11.72
CA GLY A 109 6.65 -6.25 12.63
C GLY A 109 5.55 -7.02 11.91
N TRP A 110 5.01 -6.41 10.85
CA TRP A 110 4.00 -7.03 9.99
C TRP A 110 4.51 -8.27 9.28
N LEU A 111 5.70 -8.21 8.68
CA LEU A 111 6.30 -9.33 7.97
C LEU A 111 6.52 -10.53 8.90
N ARG A 112 6.97 -10.29 10.14
CA ARG A 112 7.09 -11.34 11.14
C ARG A 112 5.75 -11.99 11.44
N TRP A 113 4.69 -11.19 11.62
CA TRP A 113 3.35 -11.72 11.89
C TRP A 113 2.81 -12.53 10.71
N MET A 114 2.94 -12.03 9.48
CA MET A 114 2.55 -12.73 8.26
C MET A 114 3.26 -14.08 8.14
N LYS A 115 4.58 -14.12 8.35
CA LYS A 115 5.35 -15.37 8.34
C LYS A 115 4.88 -16.36 9.40
N SER A 116 4.71 -15.92 10.64
CA SER A 116 4.23 -16.78 11.71
C SER A 116 2.82 -17.34 11.42
N ALA A 117 1.93 -16.52 10.85
CA ALA A 117 0.59 -16.98 10.47
C ALA A 117 0.64 -18.09 9.40
N PHE A 118 1.49 -17.94 8.38
CA PHE A 118 1.67 -18.94 7.31
C PHE A 118 2.46 -20.18 7.74
N GLU A 119 3.38 -20.04 8.71
CA GLU A 119 4.18 -21.15 9.23
C GLU A 119 3.43 -22.01 10.24
N GLN A 120 2.65 -21.38 11.12
CA GLN A 120 2.08 -22.05 12.31
C GLN A 120 0.55 -22.22 12.22
N GLY A 121 -0.13 -21.39 11.43
CA GLY A 121 -1.59 -21.41 11.28
C GLY A 121 -2.07 -22.25 10.10
N THR A 122 -3.39 -22.42 10.01
CA THR A 122 -4.07 -23.11 8.90
C THR A 122 -4.20 -22.25 7.64
N ILE A 123 -3.82 -20.96 7.71
CA ILE A 123 -3.98 -20.00 6.59
C ILE A 123 -3.22 -20.44 5.34
N ASN A 124 -2.08 -21.12 5.48
CA ASN A 124 -1.30 -21.64 4.36
C ASN A 124 -2.02 -22.81 3.65
N GLU A 125 -2.71 -23.66 4.42
CA GLU A 125 -3.52 -24.74 3.87
C GLU A 125 -4.73 -24.17 3.12
N ILE A 126 -5.40 -23.19 3.74
CA ILE A 126 -6.56 -22.51 3.16
C ILE A 126 -6.16 -21.75 1.89
N TRP A 127 -5.05 -21.01 1.92
CA TRP A 127 -4.46 -20.33 0.76
C TRP A 127 -4.29 -21.26 -0.43
N LYS A 128 -3.74 -22.47 -0.19
CA LYS A 128 -3.46 -23.45 -1.26
C LYS A 128 -4.68 -24.19 -1.77
N SER A 129 -5.72 -24.36 -0.95
CA SER A 129 -6.80 -25.31 -1.23
C SER A 129 -8.18 -24.70 -1.43
N LYS A 130 -8.41 -23.48 -0.92
CA LYS A 130 -9.75 -22.88 -0.86
C LYS A 130 -9.83 -21.43 -1.32
N ILE A 131 -8.70 -20.71 -1.41
CA ILE A 131 -8.71 -19.31 -1.86
C ILE A 131 -8.60 -19.25 -3.38
N GLU A 132 -9.56 -18.59 -4.02
CA GLU A 132 -9.51 -18.30 -5.46
C GLU A 132 -8.75 -16.99 -5.69
N MET A 133 -7.42 -17.07 -5.64
CA MET A 133 -6.54 -15.89 -5.66
C MET A 133 -6.80 -14.95 -6.82
N GLU A 134 -6.97 -15.52 -8.02
CA GLU A 134 -7.18 -14.78 -9.28
C GLU A 134 -8.44 -13.91 -9.27
N LYS A 135 -9.40 -14.19 -8.37
CA LYS A 135 -10.62 -13.40 -8.23
C LYS A 135 -10.51 -12.27 -7.21
N TRP A 136 -9.69 -12.45 -6.17
CA TRP A 136 -9.76 -11.61 -4.97
C TRP A 136 -8.49 -10.82 -4.69
N PHE A 137 -7.34 -11.24 -5.22
CA PHE A 137 -6.04 -10.63 -4.95
C PHE A 137 -5.29 -10.33 -6.25
N ASP A 138 -4.45 -9.30 -6.22
CA ASP A 138 -3.63 -8.96 -7.37
C ASP A 138 -2.41 -9.90 -7.49
N PRO A 139 -1.85 -10.06 -8.71
CA PRO A 139 -0.71 -10.95 -8.94
C PRO A 139 0.54 -10.61 -8.12
N ALA A 140 0.77 -9.34 -7.78
CA ALA A 140 1.98 -8.95 -7.05
C ALA A 140 1.89 -9.36 -5.56
N PHE A 141 0.70 -9.31 -4.96
CA PHE A 141 0.48 -9.83 -3.62
C PHE A 141 0.61 -11.36 -3.57
N GLN A 142 0.06 -12.06 -4.57
CA GLN A 142 0.23 -13.50 -4.70
C GLN A 142 1.71 -13.90 -4.79
N GLU A 143 2.47 -13.24 -5.66
CA GLU A 143 3.91 -13.49 -5.81
C GLU A 143 4.68 -13.26 -4.49
N PHE A 144 4.29 -12.24 -3.74
CA PHE A 144 4.86 -11.97 -2.42
C PHE A 144 4.59 -13.12 -1.44
N ILE A 145 3.36 -13.60 -1.33
CA ILE A 145 3.02 -14.72 -0.45
C ILE A 145 3.83 -15.97 -0.84
N ASP A 146 3.83 -16.31 -2.13
CA ASP A 146 4.46 -17.53 -2.64
C ASP A 146 5.97 -17.55 -2.44
N LYS A 147 6.63 -16.38 -2.49
CA LYS A 147 8.09 -16.25 -2.33
C LYS A 147 8.53 -16.02 -0.89
N GLU A 148 7.80 -15.20 -0.14
CA GLU A 148 8.28 -14.68 1.14
C GLU A 148 7.59 -15.31 2.35
N LEU A 149 6.36 -15.82 2.20
CA LEU A 149 5.53 -16.26 3.32
C LEU A 149 5.31 -17.77 3.34
N ILE A 150 5.21 -18.42 2.18
CA ILE A 150 5.13 -19.88 2.12
C ILE A 150 6.51 -20.45 2.44
N PRO A 151 6.65 -21.30 3.48
CA PRO A 151 7.93 -21.91 3.81
C PRO A 151 8.43 -22.72 2.61
N LEU A 152 9.63 -22.41 2.12
CA LEU A 152 10.33 -23.29 1.20
C LEU A 152 10.45 -24.65 1.89
N ARG A 153 9.84 -25.68 1.30
CA ARG A 153 9.98 -27.06 1.78
C ARG A 153 11.49 -27.32 1.90
N LYS A 154 12.01 -27.40 3.13
CA LYS A 154 13.35 -27.97 3.36
C LYS A 154 13.24 -29.41 2.86
N LYS A 155 13.88 -29.69 1.72
CA LYS A 155 14.14 -31.06 1.26
C LYS A 155 15.02 -31.77 2.28
#